data_AF-A0A971JVJ0-F1
#
_entry.id   AF-A0A971JVJ0-F1
#
_cell.length_a   1.000
_cell.length_b   1.000
_cell.length_c   1.000
_cell.angle_alpha   90.00
_cell.angle_beta   90.00
_cell.angle_gamma   90.00
#
_symmetry.space_group_name_H-M   'P 1'
#
loop_
_entity.id
_entity.type
_entity.pdbx_description
1 polymer ?
#
loop_
_entity_poly.entity_id
_entity_poly.type
_entity_poly.pdbx_seq_one_letter_code
_entity_poly.pdbx_strand_id
1 'polypeptide(L)'
;MTPLLATALGVAVVAAARSTWSPCGLSMLSTITPMAERARGHRYGVTATWFVVGAALGGLTLGAVAALVAVGVGALGLSTTAVATIAAVLAGTAAAVDAGTFGRRPPFFRRQVDDAWLSTYRAWVYGGGFGWQIGVGFATYIMTAGVALTALLAALTGSPAAALLVGVVFGTARGLVVLLGAGLRSPAALGALHARLDSLEAPVRWGVTVAWAAVAVGAAAVAGGPVAAAVTALAMVAAVGIAIPLAPRVAPS
;
A
#
# COMPACT_ATOMS: atom_id res chain seq x y z
N MET A 1 6.66 21.92 -5.05
CA MET A 1 7.19 20.57 -4.73
C MET A 1 6.76 20.06 -3.36
N THR A 2 6.86 20.85 -2.28
CA THR A 2 6.52 20.45 -0.90
C THR A 2 5.12 19.84 -0.70
N PRO A 3 4.01 20.39 -1.26
CA PRO A 3 2.68 19.82 -1.02
C PRO A 3 2.48 18.46 -1.71
N LEU A 4 3.02 18.27 -2.93
CA LEU A 4 2.92 16.99 -3.63
C LEU A 4 3.71 15.89 -2.91
N LEU A 5 4.88 16.20 -2.38
CA LEU A 5 5.66 15.25 -1.58
C LEU A 5 4.89 14.84 -0.30
N ALA A 6 4.30 15.79 0.42
CA ALA A 6 3.49 15.49 1.60
C ALA A 6 2.31 14.57 1.25
N THR A 7 1.62 14.85 0.14
CA THR A 7 0.56 13.98 -0.39
C THR A 7 1.09 12.59 -0.74
N ALA A 8 2.22 12.48 -1.45
CA ALA A 8 2.82 11.20 -1.81
C ALA A 8 3.21 10.36 -0.58
N LEU A 9 3.73 11.00 0.48
CA LEU A 9 4.05 10.36 1.76
C LEU A 9 2.79 9.89 2.49
N GLY A 10 1.74 10.70 2.54
CA GLY A 10 0.46 10.30 3.11
C GLY A 10 -0.14 9.11 2.37
N VAL A 11 -0.13 9.16 1.04
CA VAL A 11 -0.56 8.05 0.17
C VAL A 11 0.26 6.79 0.43
N ALA A 12 1.59 6.90 0.53
CA ALA A 12 2.46 5.78 0.85
C ALA A 12 2.07 5.09 2.16
N VAL A 13 1.84 5.85 3.24
CA VAL A 13 1.47 5.29 4.54
C VAL A 13 0.10 4.62 4.49
N VAL A 14 -0.90 5.26 3.88
CA VAL A 14 -2.27 4.71 3.79
C VAL A 14 -2.29 3.45 2.92
N ALA A 15 -1.60 3.45 1.77
CA ALA A 15 -1.48 2.28 0.90
C ALA A 15 -0.73 1.12 1.57
N ALA A 16 0.34 1.44 2.32
CA ALA A 16 1.07 0.47 3.12
C ALA A 16 0.18 -0.17 4.19
N ALA A 17 -0.57 0.64 4.96
CA ALA A 17 -1.49 0.15 5.98
C ALA A 17 -2.57 -0.77 5.39
N ARG A 18 -3.18 -0.38 4.27
CA ARG A 18 -4.19 -1.20 3.56
C ARG A 18 -3.65 -2.55 3.11
N SER A 19 -2.36 -2.64 2.83
CA SER A 19 -1.69 -3.88 2.39
C SER A 19 -1.59 -4.93 3.50
N THR A 20 -1.82 -4.57 4.76
CA THR A 20 -1.91 -5.50 5.92
C THR A 20 -3.00 -6.55 5.73
N TRP A 21 -4.13 -6.15 5.12
CA TRP A 21 -5.26 -7.02 4.80
C TRP A 21 -5.03 -7.89 3.56
N SER A 22 -3.79 -8.04 3.10
CA SER A 22 -3.48 -9.00 2.04
C SER A 22 -3.49 -10.42 2.59
N PRO A 23 -3.90 -11.43 1.80
CA PRO A 23 -3.74 -12.83 2.18
C PRO A 23 -2.30 -13.17 2.62
N CYS A 24 -1.31 -12.57 1.95
CA CYS A 24 0.10 -12.68 2.35
C CYS A 24 0.41 -12.03 3.70
N GLY A 25 -0.16 -10.86 3.99
CA GLY A 25 0.02 -10.18 5.28
C GLY A 25 -0.55 -11.00 6.43
N LEU A 26 -1.75 -11.56 6.27
CA LEU A 26 -2.37 -12.43 7.27
C LEU A 26 -1.59 -13.75 7.43
N SER A 27 -1.18 -14.38 6.32
CA SER A 27 -0.33 -15.58 6.36
C SER A 27 1.04 -15.33 6.99
N MET A 28 1.63 -14.16 6.74
CA MET A 28 2.89 -13.77 7.35
C MET A 28 2.73 -13.49 8.86
N LEU A 29 1.62 -12.85 9.27
CA LEU A 29 1.31 -12.60 10.67
C LEU A 29 1.08 -13.89 11.48
N SER A 30 0.71 -15.00 10.84
CA SER A 30 0.68 -16.31 11.49
C SER A 30 2.04 -17.00 11.48
N THR A 31 2.86 -16.74 10.46
CA THR A 31 4.15 -17.40 10.22
C THR A 31 5.32 -16.81 10.99
N ILE A 32 5.43 -15.48 11.06
CA ILE A 32 6.49 -14.74 11.77
C ILE A 32 5.92 -14.23 13.10
N THR A 33 5.85 -15.13 14.08
CA THR A 33 5.40 -14.84 15.44
C THR A 33 6.41 -15.34 16.47
N PRO A 34 6.42 -14.81 17.71
CA PRO A 34 7.25 -15.36 18.77
C PRO A 34 7.05 -16.87 18.99
N MET A 35 5.83 -17.39 18.83
CA MET A 35 5.55 -18.82 18.97
C MET A 35 6.15 -19.63 17.83
N ALA A 36 5.91 -19.22 16.57
CA ALA A 36 6.39 -19.93 15.38
C ALA A 36 7.93 -19.89 15.27
N GLU A 37 8.54 -18.74 15.57
CA GLU A 37 9.99 -18.59 15.57
C GLU A 37 10.66 -19.43 16.64
N ARG A 38 10.09 -19.50 17.86
CA ARG A 38 10.59 -20.39 18.93
C ARG A 38 10.50 -21.87 18.54
N ALA A 39 9.41 -22.29 17.89
CA ALA A 39 9.27 -23.66 17.40
C ALA A 39 10.35 -24.04 16.37
N ARG A 40 10.88 -23.05 15.63
CA ARG A 40 12.01 -23.20 14.69
C ARG A 40 13.38 -22.97 15.33
N GLY A 41 13.47 -22.74 16.64
CA GLY A 41 14.74 -22.44 17.33
C GLY A 41 15.28 -21.03 17.04
N HIS A 42 14.47 -20.12 16.50
CA HIS A 42 14.85 -18.75 16.14
C HIS A 42 14.33 -17.72 17.14
N ARG A 43 14.98 -16.55 17.16
CA ARG A 43 14.54 -15.40 17.95
C ARG A 43 13.72 -14.47 17.06
N TYR A 44 12.45 -14.30 17.39
CA TYR A 44 11.54 -13.40 16.67
C TYR A 44 12.10 -12.01 16.41
N GLY A 45 12.79 -11.41 17.38
CA GLY A 45 13.40 -10.08 17.21
C GLY A 45 14.37 -10.02 16.04
N VAL A 46 15.19 -11.05 15.83
CA VAL A 46 16.15 -11.11 14.71
C VAL A 46 15.40 -11.18 13.37
N THR A 47 14.41 -12.08 13.27
CA THR A 47 13.59 -12.25 12.06
C THR A 47 12.83 -10.97 11.72
N ALA A 48 12.19 -10.35 12.73
CA ALA A 48 11.45 -9.10 12.57
C ALA A 48 12.37 -7.92 12.17
N THR A 49 13.57 -7.80 12.75
CA THR A 49 14.54 -6.78 12.34
C THR A 49 14.94 -6.94 10.89
N TRP A 50 15.33 -8.15 10.47
CA TRP A 50 15.70 -8.39 9.07
C TRP A 50 14.52 -8.22 8.12
N PHE A 51 13.30 -8.53 8.56
CA PHE A 51 12.09 -8.24 7.82
C PHE A 51 11.89 -6.74 7.57
N VAL A 52 12.02 -5.91 8.61
CA VAL A 52 11.88 -4.45 8.46
C VAL A 52 13.00 -3.87 7.58
N VAL A 53 14.25 -4.33 7.76
CA VAL A 53 15.39 -3.93 6.92
C VAL A 53 15.14 -4.32 5.46
N GLY A 54 14.73 -5.57 5.21
CA GLY A 54 14.36 -6.05 3.89
C GLY A 54 13.26 -5.19 3.28
N ALA A 55 12.22 -4.86 4.04
CA ALA A 55 11.11 -4.04 3.55
C ALA A 55 11.53 -2.60 3.23
N ALA A 56 12.41 -2.00 4.01
CA ALA A 56 13.00 -0.70 3.69
C ALA A 56 13.82 -0.77 2.39
N LEU A 57 14.61 -1.83 2.18
CA LEU A 57 15.37 -2.05 0.94
C LEU A 57 14.47 -2.33 -0.26
N GLY A 58 13.36 -3.05 -0.07
CA GLY A 58 12.34 -3.25 -1.10
C GLY A 58 11.67 -1.94 -1.48
N GLY A 59 11.33 -1.12 -0.49
CA GLY A 59 10.82 0.24 -0.70
C GLY A 59 11.82 1.14 -1.42
N LEU A 60 13.11 1.05 -1.08
CA LEU A 60 14.19 1.73 -1.79
C LEU A 60 14.27 1.29 -3.25
N THR A 61 14.07 0.00 -3.54
CA THR A 61 14.05 -0.52 -4.91
C THR A 61 12.90 0.09 -5.72
N LEU A 62 11.70 0.14 -5.15
CA LEU A 62 10.56 0.82 -5.76
C LEU A 62 10.85 2.32 -5.98
N GLY A 63 11.40 2.97 -4.95
CA GLY A 63 11.78 4.38 -4.98
C GLY A 63 12.83 4.68 -6.04
N ALA A 64 13.79 3.77 -6.28
CA ALA A 64 14.81 3.90 -7.31
C ALA A 64 14.20 3.83 -8.72
N VAL A 65 13.27 2.90 -8.96
CA VAL A 65 12.52 2.86 -10.23
C VAL A 65 11.71 4.14 -10.42
N ALA A 66 11.01 4.60 -9.39
CA ALA A 66 10.27 5.86 -9.44
C ALA A 66 11.20 7.07 -9.64
N ALA A 67 12.41 7.06 -9.07
CA ALA A 67 13.40 8.11 -9.21
C ALA A 67 13.91 8.23 -10.66
N LEU A 68 14.09 7.13 -11.37
CA LEU A 68 14.43 7.16 -12.81
C LEU A 68 13.34 7.87 -13.61
N VAL A 69 12.07 7.58 -13.33
CA VAL A 69 10.94 8.27 -13.97
C VAL A 69 10.87 9.75 -13.52
N ALA A 70 11.18 10.02 -12.25
CA ALA A 70 11.20 11.38 -11.71
C ALA A 70 12.23 12.28 -12.40
N VAL A 71 13.40 11.76 -12.80
CA VAL A 71 14.37 12.51 -13.61
C VAL A 71 13.74 12.95 -14.94
N GLY A 72 13.04 12.03 -15.62
CA GLY A 72 12.33 12.33 -16.87
C GLY A 72 11.24 13.38 -16.66
N VAL A 73 10.40 13.22 -15.63
CA VAL A 73 9.35 14.19 -15.30
C VAL A 73 9.94 15.57 -14.97
N GLY A 74 11.04 15.62 -14.21
CA GLY A 74 11.74 16.86 -13.87
C GLY A 74 12.28 17.57 -15.10
N ALA A 75 12.80 16.82 -16.09
CA ALA A 75 13.29 17.36 -17.35
C ALA A 75 12.19 17.96 -18.24
N LEU A 76 10.93 17.51 -18.09
CA LEU A 76 9.79 18.06 -18.84
C LEU A 76 9.34 19.43 -18.35
N GLY A 77 9.77 19.88 -17.17
CA GLY A 77 9.45 21.22 -16.65
C GLY A 77 7.94 21.48 -16.52
N LEU A 78 7.17 20.45 -16.14
CA LEU A 78 5.71 20.54 -16.08
C LEU A 78 5.24 21.67 -15.16
N SER A 79 4.22 22.42 -15.60
CA SER A 79 3.61 23.46 -14.77
C SER A 79 2.91 22.87 -13.54
N THR A 80 2.75 23.67 -12.49
CA THR A 80 2.01 23.26 -11.27
C THR A 80 0.60 22.79 -11.60
N THR A 81 -0.08 23.44 -12.54
CA THR A 81 -1.40 23.04 -13.03
C THR A 81 -1.36 21.66 -13.67
N ALA A 82 -0.42 21.40 -14.59
CA ALA A 82 -0.29 20.10 -15.25
C ALA A 82 -0.02 18.98 -14.23
N VAL A 83 0.90 19.21 -13.30
CA VAL A 83 1.21 18.28 -12.20
C VAL A 83 -0.02 18.00 -11.35
N ALA A 84 -0.76 19.04 -10.97
CA ALA A 84 -1.97 18.90 -10.16
C ALA A 84 -3.09 18.17 -10.92
N THR A 85 -3.27 18.43 -12.21
CA THR A 85 -4.22 17.71 -13.07
C THR A 85 -3.87 16.23 -13.17
N ILE A 86 -2.60 15.90 -13.42
CA ILE A 86 -2.13 14.50 -13.49
C ILE A 86 -2.36 13.80 -12.14
N ALA A 87 -1.98 14.44 -11.03
CA ALA A 87 -2.21 13.90 -9.69
C ALA A 87 -3.71 13.65 -9.41
N ALA A 88 -4.59 14.57 -9.82
CA ALA A 88 -6.03 14.42 -9.66
C ALA A 88 -6.57 13.22 -10.45
N VAL A 89 -6.15 13.06 -11.71
CA VAL A 89 -6.55 11.93 -12.56
C VAL A 89 -6.06 10.60 -11.99
N LEU A 90 -4.79 10.53 -11.57
CA LEU A 90 -4.21 9.32 -10.98
C LEU A 90 -4.94 8.91 -9.70
N ALA A 91 -5.18 9.86 -8.79
CA ALA A 91 -5.86 9.60 -7.52
C ALA A 91 -7.34 9.25 -7.73
N GLY A 92 -8.03 9.94 -8.64
CA GLY A 92 -9.42 9.61 -8.99
C GLY A 92 -9.55 8.23 -9.61
N THR A 93 -8.59 7.84 -10.47
CA THR A 93 -8.53 6.49 -11.04
C THR A 93 -8.30 5.45 -9.95
N ALA A 94 -7.37 5.70 -9.01
CA ALA A 94 -7.13 4.80 -7.90
C ALA A 94 -8.37 4.63 -7.00
N ALA A 95 -9.12 5.71 -6.75
CA ALA A 95 -10.38 5.67 -6.01
C ALA A 95 -11.44 4.83 -6.74
N ALA A 96 -11.64 5.05 -8.04
CA ALA A 96 -12.60 4.29 -8.85
C ALA A 96 -12.25 2.79 -8.94
N VAL A 97 -10.96 2.48 -9.09
CA VAL A 97 -10.46 1.10 -9.08
C VAL A 97 -10.73 0.42 -7.74
N ASP A 98 -10.42 1.08 -6.62
CA ASP A 98 -10.64 0.51 -5.28
C ASP A 98 -12.13 0.42 -4.92
N ALA A 99 -12.96 1.32 -5.43
CA ALA A 99 -14.42 1.22 -5.32
C ALA A 99 -14.96 0.00 -6.11
N GLY A 100 -14.28 -0.42 -7.17
CA GLY A 100 -14.70 -1.47 -8.09
C GLY A 100 -15.62 -0.97 -9.20
N THR A 101 -15.55 0.31 -9.54
CA THR A 101 -16.35 0.94 -10.62
C THR A 101 -16.14 0.23 -11.97
N PHE A 102 -14.97 -0.36 -12.20
CA PHE A 102 -14.63 -1.10 -13.42
C PHE A 102 -14.98 -2.61 -13.38
N GLY A 103 -15.80 -3.05 -12.41
CA GLY A 103 -16.25 -4.45 -12.31
C GLY A 103 -15.21 -5.45 -11.79
N ARG A 104 -13.97 -5.03 -11.58
CA ARG A 104 -12.91 -5.81 -10.90
C ARG A 104 -12.36 -5.04 -9.72
N ARG A 105 -12.18 -5.74 -8.60
CA ARG A 105 -11.59 -5.21 -7.37
C ARG A 105 -10.23 -5.86 -7.12
N PRO A 106 -9.29 -5.17 -6.44
CA PRO A 106 -8.11 -5.82 -5.90
C PRO A 106 -8.49 -7.07 -5.08
N PRO A 107 -7.67 -8.13 -5.08
CA PRO A 107 -6.28 -8.14 -5.54
C PRO A 107 -6.05 -8.41 -7.03
N PHE A 108 -5.15 -7.62 -7.64
CA PHE A 108 -4.77 -7.74 -9.06
C PHE A 108 -3.68 -8.79 -9.33
N PHE A 109 -2.72 -8.92 -8.40
CA PHE A 109 -1.68 -9.93 -8.44
C PHE A 109 -1.86 -10.88 -7.27
N ARG A 110 -1.73 -12.18 -7.54
CA ARG A 110 -1.93 -13.25 -6.55
C ARG A 110 -0.68 -14.11 -6.45
N ARG A 111 0.40 -13.55 -5.88
CA ARG A 111 1.64 -14.26 -5.62
C ARG A 111 1.97 -14.18 -4.13
N GLN A 112 2.17 -15.33 -3.51
CA GLN A 112 2.67 -15.44 -2.15
C GLN A 112 4.19 -15.54 -2.13
N VAL A 113 4.75 -15.29 -0.95
CA VAL A 113 6.14 -15.63 -0.67
C VAL A 113 6.28 -17.17 -0.67
N ASP A 114 7.49 -17.67 -0.89
CA ASP A 114 7.73 -19.11 -0.96
C ASP A 114 7.91 -19.69 0.45
N ASP A 115 6.92 -20.45 0.92
CA ASP A 115 6.92 -21.05 2.25
C ASP A 115 8.05 -22.07 2.46
N ALA A 116 8.62 -22.64 1.39
CA ALA A 116 9.77 -23.55 1.48
C ALA A 116 11.01 -22.85 2.05
N TRP A 117 11.07 -21.52 1.99
CA TRP A 117 12.18 -20.75 2.57
C TRP A 117 12.24 -20.87 4.10
N LEU A 118 11.10 -21.09 4.75
CA LEU A 118 11.00 -21.19 6.21
C LEU A 118 11.71 -22.43 6.77
N SER A 119 11.75 -23.52 6.01
CA SER A 119 12.43 -24.76 6.37
C SER A 119 13.86 -24.85 5.82
N THR A 120 14.17 -24.08 4.76
CA THR A 120 15.45 -24.16 4.05
C THR A 120 16.47 -23.16 4.54
N TYR A 121 16.06 -21.92 4.84
CA TYR A 121 16.98 -20.81 5.10
C TYR A 121 16.97 -20.34 6.54
N ARG A 122 18.05 -19.66 6.93
CA ARG A 122 18.18 -19.02 8.25
C ARG A 122 17.18 -17.86 8.40
N ALA A 123 16.78 -17.59 9.65
CA ALA A 123 15.89 -16.49 10.06
C ALA A 123 16.08 -15.17 9.32
N TRP A 124 17.34 -14.72 9.21
CA TRP A 124 17.66 -13.44 8.59
C TRP A 124 17.49 -13.45 7.06
N VAL A 125 17.65 -14.60 6.41
CA VAL A 125 17.52 -14.75 4.95
C VAL A 125 16.06 -14.67 4.55
N TYR A 126 15.20 -15.52 5.13
CA TYR A 126 13.77 -15.47 4.79
C TYR A 126 13.11 -14.20 5.34
N GLY A 127 13.51 -13.74 6.54
CA GLY A 127 13.04 -12.46 7.08
C GLY A 127 13.34 -11.32 6.12
N GLY A 128 14.60 -11.18 5.70
CA GLY A 128 15.02 -10.16 4.73
C GLY A 128 14.36 -10.30 3.36
N GLY A 129 14.30 -11.52 2.81
CA GLY A 129 13.69 -11.80 1.51
C GLY A 129 12.19 -11.49 1.47
N PHE A 130 11.44 -11.95 2.47
CA PHE A 130 10.01 -11.66 2.59
C PHE A 130 9.77 -10.17 2.82
N GLY A 131 10.59 -9.54 3.66
CA GLY A 131 10.60 -8.09 3.86
C GLY A 131 10.74 -7.35 2.54
N TRP A 132 11.77 -7.67 1.76
CA TRP A 132 12.02 -7.03 0.47
C TRP A 132 10.85 -7.19 -0.52
N GLN A 133 10.32 -8.40 -0.66
CA GLN A 133 9.16 -8.66 -1.54
C GLN A 133 7.94 -7.83 -1.14
N ILE A 134 7.72 -7.65 0.17
CA ILE A 134 6.63 -6.83 0.71
C ILE A 134 6.92 -5.35 0.48
N GLY A 135 8.16 -4.91 0.70
CA GLY A 135 8.59 -3.53 0.53
C GLY A 135 8.51 -3.01 -0.90
N VAL A 136 8.83 -3.85 -1.90
CA VAL A 136 8.69 -3.51 -3.33
C VAL A 136 7.23 -3.24 -3.69
N GLY A 137 6.29 -3.89 -3.00
CA GLY A 137 4.85 -3.67 -3.16
C GLY A 137 4.20 -4.32 -4.38
N PHE A 138 4.97 -4.64 -5.42
CA PHE A 138 4.52 -5.29 -6.65
C PHE A 138 4.92 -6.77 -6.77
N ALA A 139 5.73 -7.28 -5.85
CA ALA A 139 6.15 -8.69 -5.86
C ALA A 139 5.14 -9.64 -5.18
N THR A 140 4.14 -9.08 -4.49
CA THR A 140 3.13 -9.81 -3.70
C THR A 140 1.73 -9.31 -4.04
N TYR A 141 0.72 -9.67 -3.24
CA TYR A 141 -0.65 -9.22 -3.41
C TYR A 141 -0.77 -7.68 -3.35
N ILE A 142 -1.37 -7.11 -4.40
CA ILE A 142 -1.71 -5.68 -4.47
C ILE A 142 -3.17 -5.50 -4.07
N MET A 143 -3.40 -5.01 -2.85
CA MET A 143 -4.74 -4.89 -2.26
C MET A 143 -5.44 -3.54 -2.52
N THR A 144 -4.73 -2.60 -3.14
CA THR A 144 -5.22 -1.26 -3.44
C THR A 144 -4.44 -0.69 -4.62
N ALA A 145 -5.12 0.06 -5.48
CA ALA A 145 -4.49 0.89 -6.50
C ALA A 145 -3.56 1.96 -5.90
N GLY A 146 -3.69 2.23 -4.59
CA GLY A 146 -2.80 3.08 -3.81
C GLY A 146 -1.32 2.75 -3.94
N VAL A 147 -0.95 1.47 -4.15
CA VAL A 147 0.46 1.08 -4.36
C VAL A 147 1.02 1.69 -5.65
N ALA A 148 0.24 1.66 -6.74
CA ALA A 148 0.61 2.31 -7.99
C ALA A 148 0.56 3.83 -7.85
N LEU A 149 -0.45 4.36 -7.16
CA LEU A 149 -0.55 5.79 -6.89
C LEU A 149 0.68 6.31 -6.12
N THR A 150 1.19 5.57 -5.13
CA THR A 150 2.43 5.90 -4.41
C THR A 150 3.60 6.07 -5.38
N ALA A 151 3.85 5.08 -6.25
CA ALA A 151 4.97 5.12 -7.19
C ALA A 151 4.82 6.26 -8.22
N LEU A 152 3.61 6.48 -8.73
CA LEU A 152 3.34 7.50 -9.73
C LEU A 152 3.42 8.91 -9.13
N LEU A 153 2.90 9.16 -7.93
CA LEU A 153 3.04 10.45 -7.25
C LEU A 153 4.48 10.72 -6.84
N ALA A 154 5.23 9.69 -6.41
CA ALA A 154 6.66 9.78 -6.15
C ALA A 154 7.42 10.25 -7.41
N ALA A 155 7.17 9.63 -8.56
CA ALA A 155 7.76 10.03 -9.84
C ALA A 155 7.33 11.46 -10.24
N LEU A 156 6.05 11.78 -10.06
CA LEU A 156 5.48 13.08 -10.41
C LEU A 156 6.08 14.26 -9.62
N THR A 157 6.77 13.99 -8.51
CA THR A 157 7.54 15.03 -7.80
C THR A 157 8.67 15.64 -8.61
N GLY A 158 9.14 14.96 -9.66
CA GLY A 158 10.28 15.39 -10.47
C GLY A 158 11.62 15.35 -9.71
N SER A 159 11.66 14.78 -8.50
CA SER A 159 12.85 14.74 -7.64
C SER A 159 13.23 13.29 -7.30
N PRO A 160 14.43 12.83 -7.70
CA PRO A 160 14.93 11.51 -7.35
C PRO A 160 14.96 11.26 -5.83
N ALA A 161 15.41 12.25 -5.06
CA ALA A 161 15.48 12.16 -3.60
C ALA A 161 14.08 12.00 -2.97
N ALA A 162 13.09 12.76 -3.47
CA ALA A 162 11.71 12.63 -3.03
C ALA A 162 11.15 11.24 -3.35
N ALA A 163 11.42 10.71 -4.55
CA ALA A 163 10.96 9.38 -4.95
C ALA A 163 11.57 8.26 -4.10
N LEU A 164 12.87 8.34 -3.79
CA LEU A 164 13.55 7.42 -2.88
C LEU A 164 12.95 7.48 -1.47
N LEU A 165 12.73 8.69 -0.93
CA LEU A 165 12.12 8.88 0.39
C LEU A 165 10.72 8.26 0.46
N VAL A 166 9.87 8.53 -0.53
CA VAL A 166 8.51 7.97 -0.58
C VAL A 166 8.56 6.45 -0.64
N GLY A 167 9.47 5.88 -1.44
CA GLY A 167 9.68 4.43 -1.52
C GLY A 167 10.11 3.82 -0.18
N VAL A 168 11.10 4.40 0.49
CA VAL A 168 11.58 3.93 1.81
C VAL A 168 10.48 4.03 2.87
N VAL A 169 9.73 5.13 2.90
CA VAL A 169 8.60 5.29 3.84
C VAL A 169 7.52 4.25 3.57
N PHE A 170 7.14 4.03 2.31
CA PHE A 170 6.19 2.99 1.91
C PHE A 170 6.65 1.60 2.37
N GLY A 171 7.88 1.22 2.01
CA GLY A 171 8.44 -0.11 2.33
C GLY A 171 8.58 -0.33 3.83
N THR A 172 9.08 0.67 4.56
CA THR A 172 9.22 0.61 6.03
C THR A 172 7.86 0.51 6.70
N ALA A 173 6.87 1.32 6.30
CA ALA A 173 5.53 1.27 6.85
C ALA A 173 4.88 -0.11 6.67
N ARG A 174 5.08 -0.75 5.50
CA ARG A 174 4.67 -2.15 5.29
C ARG A 174 5.46 -3.13 6.14
N GLY A 175 6.76 -2.90 6.30
CA GLY A 175 7.66 -3.72 7.12
C GLY A 175 7.24 -3.78 8.58
N LEU A 176 6.83 -2.64 9.14
CA LEU A 176 6.45 -2.51 10.56
C LEU A 176 5.21 -3.33 10.93
N VAL A 177 4.42 -3.79 9.96
CA VAL A 177 3.26 -4.68 10.19
C VAL A 177 3.68 -5.95 10.91
N VAL A 178 4.90 -6.46 10.68
CA VAL A 178 5.40 -7.66 11.38
C VAL A 178 5.36 -7.49 12.90
N LEU A 179 5.50 -6.25 13.40
CA LEU A 179 5.50 -5.94 14.83
C LEU A 179 4.14 -6.16 15.49
N LEU A 180 3.05 -6.20 14.73
CA LEU A 180 1.74 -6.63 15.24
C LEU A 180 1.80 -8.08 15.76
N GLY A 181 2.70 -8.89 15.21
CA GLY A 181 2.97 -10.26 15.64
C GLY A 181 3.69 -10.39 16.99
N ALA A 182 4.28 -9.31 17.52
CA ALA A 182 5.15 -9.38 18.71
C ALA A 182 4.43 -9.88 19.97
N GLY A 183 3.13 -9.63 20.08
CA GLY A 183 2.28 -10.09 21.17
C GLY A 183 1.67 -11.50 20.97
N LEU A 184 1.78 -12.07 19.77
CA LEU A 184 1.10 -13.32 19.39
C LEU A 184 1.84 -14.53 19.95
N ARG A 185 1.58 -14.84 21.22
CA ARG A 185 2.21 -15.94 21.97
C ARG A 185 1.30 -17.16 22.16
N SER A 186 0.06 -17.10 21.67
CA SER A 186 -0.91 -18.20 21.74
C SER A 186 -1.79 -18.23 20.48
N PRO A 187 -2.35 -19.40 20.11
CA PRO A 187 -3.31 -19.52 19.02
C PRO A 187 -4.55 -18.65 19.21
N ALA A 188 -5.03 -18.50 20.45
CA ALA A 188 -6.18 -17.66 20.78
C ALA A 188 -5.91 -16.17 20.46
N ALA A 189 -4.71 -15.66 20.76
CA ALA A 189 -4.33 -14.29 20.43
C ALA A 189 -4.25 -14.06 18.90
N LEU A 190 -3.75 -15.05 18.16
CA LEU A 190 -3.72 -15.01 16.70
C LEU A 190 -5.15 -14.99 16.11
N GLY A 191 -6.03 -15.87 16.60
CA GLY A 191 -7.43 -15.90 16.20
C GLY A 191 -8.16 -14.58 16.48
N ALA A 192 -7.93 -13.98 17.65
CA ALA A 192 -8.50 -12.67 18.00
C ALA A 192 -8.00 -11.55 17.09
N LEU A 193 -6.71 -11.56 16.71
CA LEU A 193 -6.17 -10.58 15.76
C LEU A 193 -6.79 -10.75 14.38
N HIS A 194 -6.91 -11.98 13.87
CA HIS A 194 -7.56 -12.24 12.58
C HIS A 194 -9.01 -11.77 12.58
N ALA A 195 -9.80 -12.12 13.60
CA ALA A 195 -11.19 -11.65 13.72
C ALA A 195 -11.29 -10.11 13.78
N ARG A 196 -10.34 -9.45 14.44
CA ARG A 196 -10.27 -7.98 14.47
C ARG A 196 -9.93 -7.40 13.10
N LEU A 197 -8.98 -7.98 12.37
CA LEU A 197 -8.64 -7.52 11.03
C LEU A 197 -9.82 -7.73 10.07
N ASP A 198 -10.45 -8.90 10.10
CA ASP A 198 -11.60 -9.22 9.25
C ASP A 198 -12.77 -8.25 9.49
N SER A 199 -13.08 -7.94 10.76
CA SER A 199 -14.15 -6.96 11.09
C SER A 199 -13.84 -5.53 10.63
N LEU A 200 -12.56 -5.20 10.42
CA LEU A 200 -12.11 -3.90 9.93
C LEU A 200 -11.90 -3.84 8.40
N GLU A 201 -12.02 -4.95 7.68
CA GLU A 201 -11.69 -4.98 6.25
C GLU A 201 -12.56 -4.00 5.44
N ALA A 202 -13.89 -4.07 5.63
CA ALA A 202 -14.83 -3.20 4.93
C ALA A 202 -14.65 -1.71 5.25
N PRO A 203 -14.58 -1.27 6.54
CA PRO A 203 -14.37 0.15 6.84
C PRO A 203 -13.01 0.66 6.38
N VAL A 204 -11.94 -0.14 6.50
CA VAL A 204 -10.61 0.26 6.02
C VAL A 204 -10.58 0.41 4.50
N ARG A 205 -11.22 -0.51 3.77
CA ARG A 205 -11.35 -0.41 2.31
C ARG A 205 -12.03 0.90 1.92
N TRP A 206 -13.17 1.23 2.52
CA TRP A 206 -13.88 2.48 2.22
C TRP A 206 -13.09 3.71 2.64
N GLY A 207 -12.44 3.69 3.80
CA GLY A 207 -11.56 4.76 4.24
C GLY A 207 -10.43 5.05 3.24
N VAL A 208 -9.83 4.01 2.66
CA VAL A 208 -8.79 4.13 1.63
C VAL A 208 -9.34 4.70 0.32
N THR A 209 -10.49 4.21 -0.15
CA THR A 209 -11.18 4.77 -1.32
C THR A 209 -11.48 6.26 -1.14
N VAL A 210 -11.99 6.65 0.02
CA VAL A 210 -12.26 8.06 0.36
C VAL A 210 -10.97 8.87 0.42
N ALA A 211 -9.88 8.30 0.93
CA ALA A 211 -8.59 8.98 0.96
C ALA A 211 -8.09 9.32 -0.45
N TRP A 212 -8.20 8.39 -1.41
CA TRP A 212 -7.85 8.65 -2.82
C TRP A 212 -8.76 9.68 -3.46
N ALA A 213 -10.06 9.63 -3.20
CA ALA A 213 -11.00 10.64 -3.69
C ALA A 213 -10.67 12.04 -3.11
N ALA A 214 -10.31 12.12 -1.83
CA ALA A 214 -9.90 13.38 -1.20
C ALA A 214 -8.61 13.94 -1.82
N VAL A 215 -7.63 13.09 -2.10
CA VAL A 215 -6.41 13.48 -2.84
C VAL A 215 -6.76 13.99 -4.23
N ALA A 216 -7.68 13.33 -4.94
CA ALA A 216 -8.12 13.75 -6.27
C ALA A 216 -8.79 15.12 -6.25
N VAL A 217 -9.72 15.34 -5.32
CA VAL A 217 -10.43 16.62 -5.14
C VAL A 217 -9.45 17.74 -4.75
N GLY A 218 -8.54 17.47 -3.81
CA GLY A 218 -7.52 18.45 -3.39
C GLY A 218 -6.59 18.83 -4.54
N ALA A 219 -6.14 17.86 -5.34
CA ALA A 219 -5.32 18.12 -6.51
C ALA A 219 -6.09 18.89 -7.61
N ALA A 220 -7.36 18.56 -7.84
CA ALA A 220 -8.21 19.30 -8.77
C ALA A 220 -8.43 20.76 -8.34
N ALA A 221 -8.57 21.00 -7.03
CA ALA A 221 -8.66 22.34 -6.47
C ALA A 221 -7.41 23.18 -6.76
N VAL A 222 -6.23 22.58 -6.67
CA VAL A 222 -4.96 23.24 -7.02
C VAL A 222 -4.86 23.49 -8.53
N ALA A 223 -5.36 22.58 -9.36
CA ALA A 223 -5.28 22.69 -10.81
C ALA A 223 -6.21 23.77 -11.40
N GLY A 224 -7.46 23.84 -10.93
CA GLY A 224 -8.52 24.64 -11.54
C GLY A 224 -9.44 25.37 -10.56
N GLY A 225 -9.07 25.46 -9.28
CA GLY A 225 -9.84 26.15 -8.26
C GLY A 225 -11.07 25.37 -7.74
N PRO A 226 -11.98 26.03 -7.02
CA PRO A 226 -13.09 25.36 -6.32
C PRO A 226 -14.09 24.67 -7.25
N VAL A 227 -14.27 25.17 -8.47
CA VAL A 227 -15.16 24.54 -9.46
C VAL A 227 -14.62 23.18 -9.90
N ALA A 228 -13.33 23.09 -10.21
CA ALA A 228 -12.69 21.80 -10.56
C ALA A 228 -12.76 20.80 -9.40
N ALA A 229 -12.60 21.28 -8.17
CA ALA A 229 -12.76 20.47 -6.97
C ALA A 229 -14.20 19.91 -6.83
N ALA A 230 -15.21 20.77 -7.01
CA ALA A 230 -16.62 20.37 -6.91
C ALA A 230 -17.01 19.37 -8.00
N VAL A 231 -16.60 19.61 -9.25
CA VAL A 231 -16.83 18.67 -10.37
C VAL A 231 -16.19 17.31 -10.09
N THR A 232 -14.93 17.31 -9.61
CA THR A 232 -14.22 16.08 -9.26
C THR A 232 -14.91 15.35 -8.10
N ALA A 233 -15.36 16.07 -7.07
CA ALA A 233 -16.07 15.48 -5.94
C ALA A 233 -17.38 14.80 -6.39
N LEU A 234 -18.18 15.47 -7.21
CA LEU A 234 -19.40 14.91 -7.79
C LEU A 234 -19.11 13.67 -8.63
N ALA A 235 -18.07 13.71 -9.47
CA ALA A 235 -17.64 12.56 -10.26
C ALA A 235 -17.21 11.37 -9.37
N MET A 236 -16.51 11.62 -8.25
CA MET A 236 -16.12 10.58 -7.30
C MET A 236 -17.32 9.99 -6.57
N VAL A 237 -18.29 10.83 -6.14
CA VAL A 237 -19.54 10.35 -5.54
C VAL A 237 -20.31 9.47 -6.53
N ALA A 238 -20.41 9.87 -7.80
CA ALA A 238 -21.05 9.07 -8.83
C ALA A 238 -20.31 7.74 -9.07
N ALA A 239 -18.98 7.77 -9.24
CA ALA A 239 -18.17 6.58 -9.48
C ALA A 239 -18.25 5.57 -8.32
N VAL A 240 -18.25 6.06 -7.08
CA VAL A 240 -18.44 5.23 -5.87
C VAL A 240 -19.87 4.72 -5.78
N GLY A 241 -20.87 5.57 -6.03
CA GLY A 241 -22.29 5.22 -6.00
C GLY A 241 -22.65 4.10 -6.99
N ILE A 242 -22.05 4.11 -8.19
CA ILE A 242 -22.20 3.04 -9.20
C ILE A 242 -21.65 1.69 -8.68
N ALA A 243 -20.63 1.71 -7.82
CA ALA A 243 -19.98 0.50 -7.34
C ALA A 243 -20.70 -0.19 -6.16
N ILE A 244 -21.65 0.50 -5.51
CA ILE A 244 -22.46 -0.04 -4.40
C ILE A 244 -23.44 -1.14 -4.87
N PRO A 245 -24.24 -0.96 -5.93
CA PRO A 245 -25.18 -1.99 -6.40
C PRO A 245 -24.52 -3.21 -7.07
N LEU A 246 -23.23 -3.15 -7.44
CA LEU A 246 -22.49 -4.25 -8.08
C LEU A 246 -21.80 -5.20 -7.09
N ALA A 247 -21.89 -4.96 -5.78
CA ALA A 247 -21.39 -5.91 -4.79
C ALA A 247 -22.33 -7.13 -4.74
N PRO A 248 -21.85 -8.37 -4.98
CA PRO A 248 -22.67 -9.55 -4.79
C PRO A 248 -23.16 -9.56 -3.35
N ARG A 249 -24.48 -9.66 -3.14
CA ARG A 249 -25.03 -10.02 -1.83
C ARG A 249 -24.47 -11.40 -1.51
N VAL A 250 -23.55 -11.47 -0.56
CA VAL A 250 -23.07 -12.75 -0.04
C VAL A 250 -24.30 -13.45 0.53
N ALA A 251 -24.72 -14.55 -0.09
CA ALA A 251 -25.76 -15.40 0.46
C ALA A 251 -25.26 -15.93 1.82
N PRO A 252 -26.08 -15.93 2.87
CA PRO A 252 -25.69 -16.53 4.14
C PRO A 252 -25.43 -18.02 3.92
N SER A 253 -24.22 -18.46 4.25
CA SER A 253 -23.84 -19.87 4.38
C SER A 253 -24.39 -20.45 5.68
#